data_AF-A0A7X6DF50-F1
#
_entry.id   AF-A0A7X6DF50-F1
#
_cell.length_a   1.000
_cell.length_b   1.000
_cell.length_c   1.000
_cell.angle_alpha   90.00
_cell.angle_beta   90.00
_cell.angle_gamma   90.00
#
_symmetry.space_group_name_H-M   'P 1'
#
loop_
_entity.id
_entity.type
_entity.pdbx_description
1 polymer ?
#
loop_
_entity_poly.entity_id
_entity_poly.type
_entity_poly.pdbx_seq_one_letter_code
_entity_poly.pdbx_strand_id
1 'polypeptide(L)'
;MGLGPLGGAGARPHLRLGDGTARRAGPHPALLPLPAVHAVRRAAAPPLRAARRRRAGNPLVHGAPERLPREPEPERRAGAAGRPRQRAAPGAVRAGGAGIVVAARAPVRRLAQPVHRRLSEGGLPVAPPAAAGGVVAFRPLHACGAGRPVARLPAGAPAQRPRRVGQPRLPELPVSVMKIAKIEVFPVRLPMKAVLTLPRGPSRTLDEGKRVALVKMTDDDGHVGWGESGPSRRWSAETLESCVTSLREYLAPAVIGHDLFDLAGLHARMNRELAVGLDPGQPIAKCAIDLAAHDLIGKRLGITVQSWLGAKRADSVPLARLVSAADPEEAVRITQAALAEGYRGFKVKVGHHKALDAQIVQAVAQAAPGAFVWADANQGYTLEEAIRMARAFERCGVTLFEQPVPMSDVYAMKKLLSATPLTIALDEAAMGLPFVIDLIRREAVEGLAIKVSKVGGLHYARQMCDLALNAGLALIGSNLMDAPITFAASVHLFAAYGMTLPADLNGPQFIAEDYLAEPLPIRGQVAYVPTAPGLGVVVDESKVRRFTLPPA
;
A
#
# COMPACT_ATOMS: atom_id res chain seq x y z
N MET A 1 47.45 -59.07 11.06
CA MET A 1 46.49 -59.88 10.29
C MET A 1 45.86 -58.89 9.30
N GLY A 2 46.07 -58.90 7.98
CA GLY A 2 46.27 -60.02 7.03
C GLY A 2 44.89 -60.55 6.61
N LEU A 3 44.48 -60.65 5.34
CA LEU A 3 45.11 -60.49 4.00
C LEU A 3 44.03 -60.01 2.97
N GLY A 4 44.43 -59.59 1.74
CA GLY A 4 43.52 -59.39 0.59
C GLY A 4 43.34 -60.68 -0.26
N PRO A 5 43.19 -60.65 -1.62
CA PRO A 5 43.04 -59.53 -2.56
C PRO A 5 42.08 -59.82 -3.79
N LEU A 6 42.28 -59.09 -4.93
CA LEU A 6 41.84 -59.34 -6.34
C LEU A 6 40.44 -58.81 -6.80
N GLY A 7 40.24 -58.24 -8.01
CA GLY A 7 41.19 -57.78 -9.06
C GLY A 7 40.58 -57.47 -10.46
N GLY A 8 41.10 -56.44 -11.16
CA GLY A 8 41.03 -56.20 -12.63
C GLY A 8 39.74 -55.61 -13.27
N ALA A 9 39.71 -55.12 -14.53
CA ALA A 9 40.73 -54.53 -15.42
C ALA A 9 40.09 -53.96 -16.74
N GLY A 10 40.62 -52.85 -17.30
CA GLY A 10 40.34 -52.36 -18.69
C GLY A 10 38.98 -51.67 -18.95
N ALA A 11 38.78 -50.83 -19.98
CA ALA A 11 39.69 -50.26 -20.99
C ALA A 11 39.12 -48.92 -21.57
N ARG A 12 39.96 -48.10 -22.22
CA ARG A 12 39.53 -46.94 -23.05
C ARG A 12 39.16 -47.38 -24.48
N PRO A 13 38.44 -46.54 -25.24
CA PRO A 13 39.01 -46.12 -26.53
C PRO A 13 38.92 -44.61 -26.82
N HIS A 14 39.61 -44.18 -27.88
CA HIS A 14 39.75 -42.79 -28.34
C HIS A 14 39.08 -42.54 -29.71
N LEU A 15 38.75 -41.27 -29.97
CA LEU A 15 38.52 -40.62 -31.28
C LEU A 15 37.38 -41.11 -32.20
N ARG A 16 36.54 -40.14 -32.61
CA ARG A 16 36.62 -39.54 -33.96
C ARG A 16 36.02 -38.13 -34.01
N LEU A 17 36.67 -37.26 -34.77
CA LEU A 17 36.13 -35.97 -35.21
C LEU A 17 35.19 -36.17 -36.41
N GLY A 18 34.21 -35.29 -36.57
CA GLY A 18 33.33 -35.21 -37.74
C GLY A 18 32.90 -33.76 -37.97
N ASP A 19 33.16 -33.25 -39.16
CA ASP A 19 32.98 -31.84 -39.51
C ASP A 19 31.51 -31.42 -39.74
N GLY A 20 31.28 -30.11 -39.58
CA GLY A 20 30.44 -29.38 -40.52
C GLY A 20 28.92 -29.38 -40.30
N THR A 21 28.42 -28.34 -39.63
CA THR A 21 27.66 -27.29 -40.33
C THR A 21 27.40 -26.09 -39.43
N ALA A 22 27.90 -24.92 -39.82
CA ALA A 22 27.67 -23.69 -39.09
C ALA A 22 26.25 -23.15 -39.35
N ARG A 23 25.46 -22.94 -38.29
CA ARG A 23 24.33 -21.99 -38.31
C ARG A 23 24.60 -20.89 -37.29
N ARG A 24 24.82 -19.68 -37.78
CA ARG A 24 24.97 -18.47 -36.97
C ARG A 24 23.67 -18.23 -36.19
N ALA A 25 23.72 -18.29 -34.85
CA ALA A 25 22.73 -17.64 -34.02
C ALA A 25 23.09 -16.14 -33.89
N GLY A 26 22.09 -15.27 -33.95
CA GLY A 26 22.27 -13.81 -33.93
C GLY A 26 22.71 -13.24 -32.57
N PRO A 27 23.07 -11.95 -32.52
CA PRO A 27 23.58 -11.32 -31.30
C PRO A 27 22.50 -11.21 -30.20
N HIS A 28 22.96 -11.24 -28.95
CA HIS A 28 22.15 -10.93 -27.77
C HIS A 28 21.39 -9.60 -27.92
N PRO A 29 20.13 -9.50 -27.47
CA PRO A 29 19.46 -8.22 -27.33
C PRO A 29 20.15 -7.42 -26.23
N ALA A 30 20.69 -6.25 -26.58
CA ALA A 30 21.20 -5.29 -25.62
C ALA A 30 20.08 -4.81 -24.70
N LEU A 31 20.38 -4.66 -23.40
CA LEU A 31 19.49 -4.04 -22.43
C LEU A 31 19.24 -2.58 -22.84
N LEU A 32 18.02 -2.28 -23.27
CA LEU A 32 17.57 -0.90 -23.49
C LEU A 32 17.48 -0.17 -22.14
N PRO A 33 17.89 1.11 -22.06
CA PRO A 33 17.73 1.89 -20.84
C PRO A 33 16.25 2.09 -20.51
N LEU A 34 15.93 2.07 -19.21
CA LEU A 34 14.59 2.31 -18.69
C LEU A 34 14.06 3.69 -19.13
N PRO A 35 12.77 3.85 -19.47
CA PRO A 35 12.21 5.15 -19.81
C PRO A 35 12.27 6.07 -18.59
N ALA A 36 12.84 7.27 -18.78
CA ALA A 36 12.88 8.29 -17.75
C ALA A 36 11.45 8.68 -17.34
N VAL A 37 11.19 8.71 -16.03
CA VAL A 37 9.97 9.32 -15.49
C VAL A 37 9.95 10.78 -15.94
N HIS A 38 8.95 11.18 -16.73
CA HIS A 38 8.80 12.56 -17.18
C HIS A 38 8.47 13.47 -16.01
N ALA A 39 9.51 14.01 -15.36
CA ALA A 39 9.38 15.15 -14.48
C ALA A 39 8.80 16.32 -15.27
N VAL A 40 7.55 16.69 -14.97
CA VAL A 40 6.91 17.88 -15.53
C VAL A 40 7.66 19.10 -15.00
N ARG A 41 8.63 19.60 -15.78
CA ARG A 41 9.35 20.85 -15.48
C ARG A 41 8.36 22.01 -15.39
N ARG A 42 7.96 22.38 -14.16
CA ARG A 42 7.35 23.69 -13.91
C ARG A 42 8.38 24.76 -14.28
N ALA A 43 8.03 25.63 -15.22
CA ALA A 43 8.86 26.78 -15.56
C ALA A 43 8.95 27.73 -14.36
N ALA A 44 10.17 28.02 -13.90
CA ALA A 44 10.39 28.96 -12.81
C ALA A 44 10.17 30.40 -13.30
N ALA A 45 9.29 31.14 -12.64
CA ALA A 45 9.17 32.59 -12.84
C ALA A 45 10.43 33.31 -12.29
N PRO A 46 10.91 34.39 -12.94
CA PRO A 46 12.12 35.09 -12.51
C PRO A 46 11.90 35.85 -11.19
N PRO A 47 12.92 35.96 -10.32
CA PRO A 47 12.78 36.60 -9.01
C PRO A 47 12.65 38.12 -9.11
N LEU A 48 11.67 38.68 -8.38
CA LEU A 48 11.53 40.12 -8.19
C LEU A 48 12.68 40.68 -7.33
N ARG A 49 13.29 41.78 -7.80
CA ARG A 49 14.37 42.48 -7.10
C ARG A 49 13.85 43.20 -5.85
N ALA A 50 14.27 42.77 -4.67
CA ALA A 50 14.06 43.52 -3.43
C ALA A 50 15.03 44.72 -3.33
N ALA A 51 14.49 45.92 -3.08
CA ALA A 51 15.27 47.15 -3.02
C ALA A 51 16.05 47.31 -1.70
N ARG A 52 17.30 47.77 -1.79
CA ARG A 52 18.11 48.16 -0.63
C ARG A 52 17.50 49.37 0.09
N ARG A 53 17.46 49.34 1.43
CA ARG A 53 17.48 50.57 2.26
C ARG A 53 18.65 50.51 3.25
N ARG A 54 19.40 51.61 3.34
CA ARG A 54 20.55 51.81 4.23
C ARG A 54 20.14 52.62 5.48
N ARG A 55 20.71 52.29 6.64
CA ARG A 55 21.11 53.12 7.81
C ARG A 55 22.11 52.21 8.59
N ALA A 56 23.39 52.49 8.86
CA ALA A 56 24.06 53.67 9.46
C ALA A 56 23.57 53.97 10.90
N GLY A 57 24.37 53.82 11.98
CA GLY A 57 25.75 53.29 12.11
C GLY A 57 26.26 53.20 13.58
N ASN A 58 27.34 52.43 13.78
CA ASN A 58 28.40 52.34 14.84
C ASN A 58 28.47 53.34 16.04
N PRO A 59 29.33 53.09 17.08
CA PRO A 59 29.79 51.84 17.73
C PRO A 59 29.95 51.97 19.29
N LEU A 60 30.69 51.02 19.92
CA LEU A 60 31.51 51.06 21.17
C LEU A 60 31.21 49.83 22.10
N VAL A 61 32.10 49.27 22.93
CA VAL A 61 33.50 48.75 22.85
C VAL A 61 33.92 48.33 24.29
N HIS A 62 34.48 47.13 24.44
CA HIS A 62 35.21 46.55 25.61
C HIS A 62 34.55 46.33 27.00
N GLY A 63 34.88 45.18 27.62
CA GLY A 63 34.75 44.95 29.08
C GLY A 63 34.54 43.47 29.51
N ALA A 64 35.61 42.78 29.90
CA ALA A 64 35.63 41.54 30.72
C ALA A 64 36.63 41.80 31.88
N PRO A 65 36.60 41.13 33.08
CA PRO A 65 36.66 39.67 33.22
C PRO A 65 35.96 39.01 34.45
N GLU A 66 36.00 37.66 34.48
CA GLU A 66 35.99 36.68 35.61
C GLU A 66 35.32 36.95 36.99
N ARG A 67 34.49 35.99 37.47
CA ARG A 67 34.85 34.89 38.44
C ARG A 67 33.62 34.07 38.92
N LEU A 68 33.84 32.78 39.20
CA LEU A 68 32.91 31.78 39.80
C LEU A 68 33.38 31.44 41.25
N PRO A 69 32.72 30.55 42.04
CA PRO A 69 31.30 30.13 42.12
C PRO A 69 30.73 30.24 43.57
N ARG A 70 29.47 29.83 43.82
CA ARG A 70 28.98 29.38 45.15
C ARG A 70 27.99 28.21 45.04
N GLU A 71 27.99 27.36 46.08
CA GLU A 71 27.37 26.03 46.13
C GLU A 71 25.89 25.99 46.61
N PRO A 72 25.18 24.86 46.43
CA PRO A 72 23.81 24.64 46.90
C PRO A 72 23.69 23.67 48.10
N GLU A 73 22.66 23.80 48.94
CA GLU A 73 22.19 22.79 49.91
C GLU A 73 20.80 23.20 50.50
N PRO A 74 20.03 22.31 51.17
CA PRO A 74 19.96 20.84 51.04
C PRO A 74 18.52 20.25 50.99
N GLU A 75 18.42 18.92 50.83
CA GLU A 75 17.17 18.15 50.90
C GLU A 75 16.61 17.97 52.33
N ARG A 76 15.33 17.61 52.45
CA ARG A 76 14.83 16.74 53.54
C ARG A 76 13.78 15.72 53.04
N ARG A 77 14.00 14.43 53.37
CA ARG A 77 13.02 13.33 53.25
C ARG A 77 12.51 12.92 54.64
N ALA A 78 11.20 12.69 54.76
CA ALA A 78 10.50 11.76 55.68
C ALA A 78 8.98 12.03 55.54
N GLY A 79 8.05 11.08 55.71
CA GLY A 79 8.15 9.66 56.03
C GLY A 79 6.84 8.93 55.68
N ALA A 80 6.74 7.64 55.98
CA ALA A 80 5.64 6.78 55.53
C ALA A 80 4.59 6.44 56.62
N ALA A 81 3.55 5.72 56.17
CA ALA A 81 2.59 4.93 56.94
C ALA A 81 1.40 5.64 57.62
N GLY A 82 0.20 5.03 57.51
CA GLY A 82 -1.02 5.53 58.17
C GLY A 82 -2.35 5.05 57.56
N ARG A 83 -2.64 3.74 57.59
CA ARG A 83 -4.03 3.23 57.60
C ARG A 83 -4.37 2.84 59.04
N PRO A 84 -5.63 3.01 59.48
CA PRO A 84 -6.45 1.81 59.63
C PRO A 84 -7.89 1.94 59.11
N ARG A 85 -8.58 0.81 59.15
CA ARG A 85 -9.95 0.55 58.66
C ARG A 85 -11.00 1.12 59.62
N GLN A 86 -12.22 1.36 59.13
CA GLN A 86 -13.41 0.76 59.74
C GLN A 86 -14.58 0.64 58.74
N ARG A 87 -15.51 -0.27 59.04
CA ARG A 87 -16.67 -0.63 58.21
C ARG A 87 -17.92 0.12 58.67
N ALA A 88 -18.80 0.50 57.75
CA ALA A 88 -20.25 0.42 57.96
C ALA A 88 -21.02 0.50 56.63
N ALA A 89 -21.89 -0.47 56.41
CA ALA A 89 -23.13 -0.34 55.64
C ALA A 89 -24.26 -0.68 56.66
N PRO A 90 -25.52 -0.22 56.49
CA PRO A 90 -26.36 -0.67 55.37
C PRO A 90 -27.21 0.44 54.72
N GLY A 91 -27.88 0.10 53.62
CA GLY A 91 -28.59 1.05 52.76
C GLY A 91 -29.99 1.47 53.23
N ALA A 92 -30.57 2.40 52.47
CA ALA A 92 -32.02 2.54 52.30
C ALA A 92 -32.33 3.16 50.93
N VAL A 93 -33.38 2.64 50.28
CA VAL A 93 -33.93 3.20 49.04
C VAL A 93 -34.97 4.25 49.38
N ARG A 94 -34.95 5.44 48.74
CA ARG A 94 -36.18 6.10 48.26
C ARG A 94 -35.97 7.25 47.28
N ALA A 95 -37.02 7.47 46.50
CA ALA A 95 -37.10 8.30 45.32
C ALA A 95 -37.06 9.83 45.57
N GLY A 96 -36.58 10.52 44.55
CA GLY A 96 -36.74 11.95 44.27
C GLY A 96 -35.96 12.25 42.97
N GLY A 97 -36.51 12.84 41.92
CA GLY A 97 -37.73 13.63 41.84
C GLY A 97 -37.41 15.02 41.32
N ALA A 98 -36.83 15.12 40.12
CA ALA A 98 -36.53 16.38 39.45
C ALA A 98 -36.59 16.20 37.93
N GLY A 99 -37.72 16.53 37.31
CA GLY A 99 -37.78 16.68 35.86
C GLY A 99 -37.20 18.02 35.43
N ILE A 100 -36.47 18.04 34.32
CA ILE A 100 -36.12 19.29 33.62
C ILE A 100 -36.80 19.27 32.25
N VAL A 101 -37.62 20.30 32.03
CA VAL A 101 -38.39 20.51 30.81
C VAL A 101 -37.47 20.98 29.69
N VAL A 102 -37.42 20.26 28.57
CA VAL A 102 -36.84 20.76 27.31
C VAL A 102 -37.97 21.27 26.44
N ALA A 103 -38.12 22.60 26.37
CA ALA A 103 -39.15 23.23 25.56
C ALA A 103 -38.78 23.18 24.06
N ALA A 104 -39.71 22.70 23.24
CA ALA A 104 -39.55 22.66 21.79
C ALA A 104 -39.70 24.05 21.15
N ARG A 105 -38.86 24.37 20.16
CA ARG A 105 -39.11 25.42 19.17
C ARG A 105 -38.68 24.98 17.77
N ALA A 106 -39.59 25.13 16.82
CA ALA A 106 -39.41 25.03 15.37
C ALA A 106 -40.12 26.25 14.73
N PRO A 107 -40.04 26.50 13.40
CA PRO A 107 -39.26 25.81 12.36
C PRO A 107 -38.31 26.74 11.57
N VAL A 108 -37.35 26.16 10.83
CA VAL A 108 -36.50 26.91 9.88
C VAL A 108 -37.19 27.04 8.52
N ARG A 109 -37.32 28.26 8.00
CA ARG A 109 -37.84 28.52 6.64
C ARG A 109 -36.78 28.22 5.57
N ARG A 110 -37.18 27.53 4.50
CA ARG A 110 -36.46 27.52 3.22
C ARG A 110 -36.57 28.90 2.55
N LEU A 111 -35.49 29.41 1.98
CA LEU A 111 -35.49 30.32 0.82
C LEU A 111 -34.06 30.54 0.31
N ALA A 112 -33.77 30.11 -0.92
CA ALA A 112 -32.62 30.55 -1.70
C ALA A 112 -32.87 30.27 -3.19
N GLN A 113 -33.16 31.33 -3.95
CA GLN A 113 -33.03 31.35 -5.42
C GLN A 113 -31.81 32.24 -5.79
N PRO A 114 -31.17 32.02 -6.94
CA PRO A 114 -29.90 32.66 -7.26
C PRO A 114 -30.06 34.12 -7.67
N VAL A 115 -29.19 34.98 -7.16
CA VAL A 115 -29.08 36.39 -7.61
C VAL A 115 -28.03 36.47 -8.72
N HIS A 116 -28.46 36.81 -9.94
CA HIS A 116 -27.57 37.24 -11.00
C HIS A 116 -26.82 38.52 -10.58
N ARG A 117 -25.50 38.54 -10.72
CA ARG A 117 -24.71 39.78 -10.68
C ARG A 117 -24.13 40.05 -12.07
N ARG A 118 -24.54 41.18 -12.65
CA ARG A 118 -23.95 41.72 -13.88
C ARG A 118 -22.48 42.10 -13.61
N LEU A 119 -21.60 41.84 -14.57
CA LEU A 119 -20.33 42.55 -14.68
C LEU A 119 -20.40 43.51 -15.87
N SER A 120 -19.78 44.66 -15.70
CA SER A 120 -19.87 45.83 -16.58
C SER A 120 -18.94 45.74 -17.79
N GLU A 121 -19.30 46.46 -18.84
CA GLU A 121 -18.50 46.66 -20.05
C GLU A 121 -17.21 47.44 -19.76
N GLY A 122 -16.18 47.21 -20.58
CA GLY A 122 -14.86 47.84 -20.46
C GLY A 122 -13.87 47.20 -21.43
N GLY A 123 -14.06 47.44 -22.72
CA GLY A 123 -13.29 46.80 -23.79
C GLY A 123 -11.96 47.51 -24.13
N LEU A 124 -11.04 46.74 -24.73
CA LEU A 124 -9.91 47.20 -25.55
C LEU A 124 -9.69 46.17 -26.69
N PRO A 125 -9.02 46.52 -27.80
CA PRO A 125 -9.40 46.05 -29.14
C PRO A 125 -8.76 44.73 -29.61
N VAL A 126 -9.37 44.13 -30.63
CA VAL A 126 -8.91 42.91 -31.33
C VAL A 126 -8.77 43.18 -32.83
N ALA A 127 -7.63 42.79 -33.41
CA ALA A 127 -7.43 42.56 -34.85
C ALA A 127 -6.16 41.66 -35.03
N PRO A 128 -6.00 40.92 -36.14
CA PRO A 128 -6.77 39.71 -36.44
C PRO A 128 -5.84 38.46 -36.63
N PRO A 129 -6.37 37.23 -36.61
CA PRO A 129 -5.61 36.04 -37.00
C PRO A 129 -5.64 35.80 -38.52
N ALA A 130 -4.47 35.48 -39.10
CA ALA A 130 -4.37 34.96 -40.47
C ALA A 130 -4.48 33.43 -40.51
N ALA A 131 -4.93 32.89 -41.66
CA ALA A 131 -5.14 31.46 -41.93
C ALA A 131 -3.80 30.68 -42.05
N ALA A 132 -3.74 29.35 -42.20
CA ALA A 132 -4.72 28.30 -42.54
C ALA A 132 -4.24 26.94 -41.92
N GLY A 133 -4.95 25.82 -41.94
CA GLY A 133 -6.28 25.44 -42.45
C GLY A 133 -6.41 23.91 -42.47
N GLY A 134 -7.64 23.37 -42.58
CA GLY A 134 -7.85 21.93 -42.81
C GLY A 134 -8.83 21.21 -41.89
N VAL A 135 -10.14 21.49 -42.02
CA VAL A 135 -11.20 20.53 -41.67
C VAL A 135 -12.22 20.53 -42.80
N VAL A 136 -12.56 19.34 -43.31
CA VAL A 136 -13.50 19.15 -44.41
C VAL A 136 -14.93 19.16 -43.88
N ALA A 137 -15.77 20.06 -44.40
CA ALA A 137 -17.20 20.07 -44.16
C ALA A 137 -17.94 19.45 -45.36
N PHE A 138 -18.79 18.46 -45.10
CA PHE A 138 -19.67 17.89 -46.13
C PHE A 138 -20.81 18.86 -46.45
N ARG A 139 -21.09 19.03 -47.75
CA ARG A 139 -22.17 19.87 -48.28
C ARG A 139 -23.07 19.01 -49.19
N PRO A 140 -24.41 19.04 -49.06
CA PRO A 140 -25.30 18.30 -49.95
C PRO A 140 -25.47 19.02 -51.30
N LEU A 141 -25.77 18.26 -52.36
CA LEU A 141 -26.11 18.76 -53.70
C LEU A 141 -27.57 18.46 -54.06
N HIS A 142 -28.15 19.33 -54.90
CA HIS A 142 -29.58 19.42 -55.17
C HIS A 142 -30.05 18.66 -56.44
N ALA A 143 -31.24 18.06 -56.30
CA ALA A 143 -32.39 17.98 -57.22
C ALA A 143 -32.24 17.99 -58.77
N CYS A 144 -32.72 16.89 -59.38
CA CYS A 144 -33.72 16.84 -60.48
C CYS A 144 -34.26 15.39 -60.64
N GLY A 145 -35.42 15.06 -61.24
CA GLY A 145 -36.53 15.88 -61.75
C GLY A 145 -37.70 15.03 -62.32
N ALA A 146 -38.90 15.62 -62.41
CA ALA A 146 -40.10 15.25 -63.21
C ALA A 146 -40.56 13.75 -63.41
N GLY A 147 -41.69 13.39 -62.79
CA GLY A 147 -42.94 13.07 -63.53
C GLY A 147 -43.35 11.61 -63.90
N ARG A 148 -44.57 11.21 -63.45
CA ARG A 148 -45.44 10.09 -63.93
C ARG A 148 -45.09 8.65 -63.45
N PRO A 149 -46.05 7.68 -63.48
CA PRO A 149 -46.92 7.43 -62.33
C PRO A 149 -46.76 6.02 -61.73
N VAL A 150 -47.18 5.86 -60.47
CA VAL A 150 -47.09 4.57 -59.75
C VAL A 150 -48.07 3.55 -60.31
N ALA A 151 -47.54 2.46 -60.88
CA ALA A 151 -48.33 1.29 -61.23
C ALA A 151 -48.76 0.52 -59.96
N ARG A 152 -50.04 0.14 -59.88
CA ARG A 152 -50.54 -0.73 -58.80
C ARG A 152 -49.96 -2.13 -58.95
N LEU A 153 -49.21 -2.60 -57.95
CA LEU A 153 -48.89 -4.01 -57.81
C LEU A 153 -50.12 -4.81 -57.32
N PRO A 154 -50.33 -6.05 -57.79
CA PRO A 154 -51.49 -6.85 -57.43
C PRO A 154 -51.41 -7.35 -55.98
N ALA A 155 -52.55 -7.39 -55.31
CA ALA A 155 -52.69 -8.06 -54.02
C ALA A 155 -52.86 -9.57 -54.23
N GLY A 156 -52.04 -10.40 -53.58
CA GLY A 156 -52.26 -11.86 -53.61
C GLY A 156 -51.05 -12.75 -53.34
N ALA A 157 -50.55 -12.77 -52.10
CA ALA A 157 -49.84 -13.93 -51.56
C ALA A 157 -49.94 -13.92 -50.02
N PRO A 158 -50.37 -15.01 -49.37
CA PRO A 158 -50.39 -15.07 -47.90
C PRO A 158 -48.95 -15.18 -47.39
N ALA A 159 -48.47 -14.12 -46.73
CA ALA A 159 -47.16 -14.14 -46.09
C ALA A 159 -47.13 -15.22 -44.99
N GLN A 160 -46.44 -16.33 -45.26
CA GLN A 160 -46.16 -17.33 -44.24
C GLN A 160 -45.37 -16.66 -43.12
N ARG A 161 -45.96 -16.58 -41.93
CA ARG A 161 -45.26 -16.03 -40.76
C ARG A 161 -43.97 -16.85 -40.58
N PRO A 162 -42.78 -16.23 -40.53
CA PRO A 162 -41.57 -16.97 -40.23
C PRO A 162 -41.77 -17.66 -38.87
N ARG A 163 -41.57 -18.98 -38.84
CA ARG A 163 -41.59 -19.74 -37.58
C ARG A 163 -40.65 -19.02 -36.62
N ARG A 164 -41.14 -18.68 -35.41
CA ARG A 164 -40.25 -18.21 -34.34
C ARG A 164 -39.25 -19.34 -34.10
N VAL A 165 -38.05 -19.19 -34.66
CA VAL A 165 -36.87 -19.89 -34.15
C VAL A 165 -36.81 -19.50 -32.70
N GLY A 166 -37.00 -20.47 -31.81
CA GLY A 166 -36.93 -20.21 -30.38
C GLY A 166 -35.59 -19.54 -30.11
N GLN A 167 -35.60 -18.37 -29.44
CA GLN A 167 -34.35 -17.82 -28.94
C GLN A 167 -33.69 -18.96 -28.14
N PRO A 168 -32.44 -19.34 -28.44
CA PRO A 168 -31.73 -20.23 -27.55
C PRO A 168 -31.73 -19.52 -26.20
N ARG A 169 -32.39 -20.13 -25.21
CA ARG A 169 -32.19 -19.69 -23.83
C ARG A 169 -30.70 -19.85 -23.61
N LEU A 170 -30.00 -18.73 -23.48
CA LEU A 170 -28.67 -18.74 -22.88
C LEU A 170 -28.83 -19.58 -21.60
N PRO A 171 -27.93 -20.54 -21.32
CA PRO A 171 -28.00 -21.24 -20.05
C PRO A 171 -28.04 -20.15 -18.97
N GLU A 172 -29.11 -20.15 -18.18
CA GLU A 172 -29.14 -19.38 -16.95
C GLU A 172 -28.01 -19.98 -16.12
N LEU A 173 -26.82 -19.36 -16.19
CA LEU A 173 -25.76 -19.62 -15.26
C LEU A 173 -26.36 -19.22 -13.91
N PRO A 174 -26.63 -20.17 -12.99
CA PRO A 174 -26.94 -19.79 -11.64
C PRO A 174 -25.62 -19.29 -11.08
N VAL A 175 -25.36 -17.99 -11.22
CA VAL A 175 -24.50 -17.29 -10.28
C VAL A 175 -25.31 -17.30 -8.99
N SER A 176 -25.28 -18.44 -8.30
CA SER A 176 -25.85 -18.58 -6.98
C SER A 176 -25.23 -17.49 -6.13
N VAL A 177 -26.06 -16.82 -5.34
CA VAL A 177 -25.59 -15.84 -4.35
C VAL A 177 -24.68 -16.61 -3.40
N MET A 178 -23.36 -16.50 -3.57
CA MET A 178 -22.38 -17.28 -2.81
C MET A 178 -22.28 -16.66 -1.42
N LYS A 179 -22.81 -17.33 -0.40
CA LYS A 179 -22.95 -16.73 0.93
C LYS A 179 -21.86 -17.22 1.87
N ILE A 180 -21.37 -16.30 2.70
CA ILE A 180 -20.50 -16.64 3.82
C ILE A 180 -21.29 -17.49 4.82
N ALA A 181 -21.00 -18.79 4.91
CA ALA A 181 -21.67 -19.71 5.84
C ALA A 181 -20.96 -19.80 7.20
N LYS A 182 -19.62 -19.76 7.20
CA LYS A 182 -18.80 -19.91 8.42
C LYS A 182 -17.52 -19.08 8.32
N ILE A 183 -17.07 -18.54 9.46
CA ILE A 183 -15.75 -17.93 9.61
C ILE A 183 -15.08 -18.51 10.85
N GLU A 184 -13.81 -18.89 10.73
CA GLU A 184 -12.97 -19.39 11.83
C GLU A 184 -11.70 -18.53 11.95
N VAL A 185 -11.28 -18.22 13.18
CA VAL A 185 -10.19 -17.28 13.46
C VAL A 185 -9.09 -17.96 14.28
N PHE A 186 -7.91 -18.12 13.68
CA PHE A 186 -6.75 -18.81 14.25
C PHE A 186 -5.64 -17.79 14.60
N PRO A 187 -5.45 -17.42 15.87
CA PRO A 187 -4.27 -16.67 16.29
C PRO A 187 -3.04 -17.58 16.20
N VAL A 188 -2.05 -17.24 15.38
CA VAL A 188 -0.82 -18.02 15.20
C VAL A 188 0.43 -17.19 15.51
N ARG A 189 1.50 -17.87 15.95
CA ARG A 189 2.85 -17.31 16.10
C ARG A 189 3.81 -18.04 15.18
N LEU A 190 4.30 -17.35 14.17
CA LEU A 190 5.32 -17.87 13.25
C LEU A 190 6.73 -17.60 13.80
N PRO A 191 7.65 -18.58 13.75
CA PRO A 191 9.03 -18.38 14.17
C PRO A 191 9.76 -17.40 13.25
N MET A 192 10.74 -16.69 13.80
CA MET A 192 11.52 -15.67 13.10
C MET A 192 13.01 -16.02 13.06
N LYS A 193 13.69 -15.60 11.99
CA LYS A 193 15.14 -15.77 11.80
C LYS A 193 15.94 -14.48 11.97
N ALA A 194 15.26 -13.33 11.98
CA ALA A 194 15.84 -12.01 12.19
C ALA A 194 14.81 -11.05 12.78
N VAL A 195 15.24 -9.96 13.41
CA VAL A 195 14.37 -8.90 13.93
C VAL A 195 14.46 -7.64 13.08
N LEU A 196 13.32 -7.04 12.78
CA LEU A 196 13.23 -5.70 12.18
C LEU A 196 13.34 -4.63 13.27
N THR A 197 14.26 -3.68 13.09
CA THR A 197 14.38 -2.47 13.92
C THR A 197 13.66 -1.29 13.25
N LEU A 198 12.94 -0.50 14.05
CA LEU A 198 12.22 0.72 13.66
C LEU A 198 12.77 1.90 14.47
N PRO A 199 12.45 3.17 14.16
CA PRO A 199 12.98 4.33 14.92
C PRO A 199 12.67 4.28 16.43
N ARG A 200 11.62 3.55 16.82
CA ARG A 200 11.21 3.30 18.21
C ARG A 200 11.82 2.02 18.82
N GLY A 201 12.91 1.51 18.25
CA GLY A 201 13.61 0.29 18.66
C GLY A 201 13.16 -0.98 17.92
N PRO A 202 13.55 -2.18 18.41
CA PRO A 202 13.16 -3.45 17.80
C PRO A 202 11.64 -3.61 17.75
N SER A 203 11.14 -4.12 16.63
CA SER A 203 9.70 -4.28 16.39
C SER A 203 9.07 -5.40 17.24
N ARG A 204 9.87 -6.39 17.66
CA ARG A 204 9.54 -7.53 18.54
C ARG A 204 10.82 -8.30 18.92
N THR A 205 10.72 -9.34 19.75
CA THR A 205 11.81 -10.32 19.97
C THR A 205 11.66 -11.55 19.08
N LEU A 206 12.69 -12.40 18.98
CA LEU A 206 12.58 -13.68 18.27
C LEU A 206 11.55 -14.61 18.92
N ASP A 207 11.53 -14.69 20.26
CA ASP A 207 10.58 -15.53 21.02
C ASP A 207 9.12 -15.08 20.87
N GLU A 208 8.89 -13.78 20.68
CA GLU A 208 7.55 -13.24 20.43
C GLU A 208 6.99 -13.71 19.08
N GLY A 209 7.87 -13.92 18.09
CA GLY A 209 7.56 -14.34 16.72
C GLY A 209 6.80 -13.30 15.90
N LYS A 210 6.45 -13.65 14.65
CA LYS A 210 5.44 -12.91 13.88
C LYS A 210 4.07 -13.44 14.28
N ARG A 211 3.34 -12.65 15.05
CA ARG A 211 1.94 -12.90 15.43
C ARG A 211 1.00 -12.46 14.31
N VAL A 212 0.12 -13.35 13.86
CA VAL A 212 -0.96 -13.04 12.91
C VAL A 212 -2.26 -13.76 13.30
N ALA A 213 -3.41 -13.23 12.91
CA ALA A 213 -4.67 -13.97 12.94
C ALA A 213 -5.03 -14.42 11.53
N LEU A 214 -5.20 -15.72 11.32
CA LEU A 214 -5.68 -16.29 10.07
C LEU A 214 -7.20 -16.42 10.12
N VAL A 215 -7.85 -16.06 9.02
CA VAL A 215 -9.28 -16.26 8.79
C VAL A 215 -9.47 -17.38 7.79
N LYS A 216 -10.22 -18.41 8.17
CA LYS A 216 -10.78 -19.41 7.25
C LYS A 216 -12.24 -19.07 7.03
N MET A 217 -12.60 -18.75 5.79
CA MET A 217 -13.97 -18.43 5.38
C MET A 217 -14.52 -19.60 4.56
N THR A 218 -15.69 -20.10 4.93
CA THR A 218 -16.38 -21.17 4.21
C THR A 218 -17.70 -20.64 3.64
N ASP A 219 -17.97 -20.91 2.36
CA ASP A 219 -19.26 -20.60 1.74
C ASP A 219 -20.33 -21.68 1.97
N ASP A 220 -21.54 -21.41 1.49
CA ASP A 220 -22.70 -22.28 1.58
C ASP A 220 -22.58 -23.60 0.79
N ASP A 221 -21.64 -23.68 -0.16
CA ASP A 221 -21.28 -24.91 -0.87
C ASP A 221 -20.04 -25.62 -0.26
N GLY A 222 -19.49 -25.11 0.84
CA GLY A 222 -18.38 -25.72 1.58
C GLY A 222 -16.97 -25.39 1.07
N HIS A 223 -16.81 -24.49 0.09
CA HIS A 223 -15.49 -24.08 -0.40
C HIS A 223 -14.80 -23.13 0.59
N VAL A 224 -13.46 -23.08 0.55
CA VAL A 224 -12.67 -22.35 1.56
C VAL A 224 -11.73 -21.30 0.97
N GLY A 225 -11.90 -20.05 1.42
CA GLY A 225 -10.95 -18.96 1.26
C GLY A 225 -10.17 -18.66 2.53
N TRP A 226 -8.94 -18.21 2.39
CA TRP A 226 -8.06 -17.85 3.50
C TRP A 226 -7.63 -16.38 3.45
N GLY A 227 -7.63 -15.75 4.62
CA GLY A 227 -7.23 -14.37 4.83
C GLY A 227 -6.32 -14.22 6.05
N GLU A 228 -5.65 -13.08 6.17
CA GLU A 228 -4.66 -12.84 7.21
C GLU A 228 -4.74 -11.41 7.75
N SER A 229 -4.54 -11.29 9.07
CA SER A 229 -4.38 -10.05 9.81
C SER A 229 -3.01 -10.08 10.50
N GLY A 230 -2.08 -9.22 10.07
CA GLY A 230 -0.69 -9.23 10.55
C GLY A 230 -0.24 -7.97 11.32
N PRO A 231 -0.93 -7.58 12.43
CA PRO A 231 -0.73 -6.31 13.11
C PRO A 231 0.68 -6.11 13.67
N SER A 232 1.06 -4.85 13.89
CA SER A 232 2.37 -4.47 14.44
C SER A 232 2.23 -3.29 15.39
N ARG A 233 2.14 -3.55 16.70
CA ARG A 233 1.93 -2.53 17.78
C ARG A 233 2.93 -1.36 17.83
N ARG A 234 4.01 -1.41 17.05
CA ARG A 234 5.01 -0.33 16.91
C ARG A 234 4.71 0.63 15.75
N TRP A 235 3.88 0.19 14.80
CA TRP A 235 3.49 0.90 13.57
C TRP A 235 1.98 1.22 13.59
N SER A 236 1.12 0.22 13.87
CA SER A 236 -0.34 0.35 14.04
C SER A 236 -0.76 0.41 15.52
N ALA A 237 -1.94 0.97 15.79
CA ALA A 237 -2.61 0.82 17.09
C ALA A 237 -3.13 -0.60 17.33
N GLU A 238 -3.39 -1.37 16.26
CA GLU A 238 -3.83 -2.76 16.34
C GLU A 238 -2.73 -3.70 16.86
N THR A 239 -3.14 -4.67 17.69
CA THR A 239 -2.37 -5.82 18.17
C THR A 239 -3.05 -7.12 17.74
N LEU A 240 -2.40 -8.28 17.93
CA LEU A 240 -3.05 -9.58 17.64
C LEU A 240 -4.36 -9.72 18.44
N GLU A 241 -4.31 -9.35 19.71
CA GLU A 241 -5.39 -9.48 20.67
C GLU A 241 -6.59 -8.59 20.31
N SER A 242 -6.35 -7.36 19.81
CA SER A 242 -7.42 -6.50 19.30
C SER A 242 -8.01 -7.05 18.00
N CYS A 243 -7.18 -7.51 17.05
CA CYS A 243 -7.67 -8.06 15.78
C CYS A 243 -8.47 -9.34 16.00
N VAL A 244 -8.03 -10.25 16.88
CA VAL A 244 -8.74 -11.51 17.20
C VAL A 244 -10.08 -11.22 17.86
N THR A 245 -10.13 -10.32 18.85
CA THR A 245 -11.38 -9.90 19.50
C THR A 245 -12.34 -9.33 18.45
N SER A 246 -11.89 -8.38 17.63
CA SER A 246 -12.74 -7.78 16.61
C SER A 246 -13.20 -8.73 15.52
N LEU A 247 -12.33 -9.64 15.07
CA LEU A 247 -12.70 -10.67 14.11
C LEU A 247 -13.78 -11.60 14.66
N ARG A 248 -13.68 -12.03 15.92
CA ARG A 248 -14.62 -12.99 16.53
C ARG A 248 -15.92 -12.34 16.99
N GLU A 249 -15.85 -11.22 17.71
CA GLU A 249 -16.99 -10.65 18.43
C GLU A 249 -17.83 -9.68 17.57
N TYR A 250 -17.25 -9.06 16.54
CA TYR A 250 -17.91 -8.00 15.77
C TYR A 250 -17.92 -8.25 14.26
N LEU A 251 -16.76 -8.45 13.64
CA LEU A 251 -16.63 -8.49 12.18
C LEU A 251 -17.18 -9.77 11.55
N ALA A 252 -16.81 -10.95 12.06
CA ALA A 252 -17.32 -12.21 11.51
C ALA A 252 -18.85 -12.35 11.67
N PRO A 253 -19.46 -12.11 12.85
CA PRO A 253 -20.92 -12.21 13.01
C PRO A 253 -21.71 -11.31 12.05
N ALA A 254 -21.23 -10.09 11.78
CA ALA A 254 -21.93 -9.12 10.93
C ALA A 254 -21.93 -9.46 9.43
N VAL A 255 -21.04 -10.37 8.99
CA VAL A 255 -20.89 -10.77 7.58
C VAL A 255 -21.35 -12.20 7.28
N ILE A 256 -21.74 -13.00 8.27
CA ILE A 256 -22.40 -14.30 8.00
C ILE A 256 -23.69 -14.08 7.19
N GLY A 257 -23.92 -14.92 6.18
CA GLY A 257 -25.03 -14.83 5.25
C GLY A 257 -24.90 -13.73 4.19
N HIS A 258 -23.80 -12.97 4.18
CA HIS A 258 -23.54 -11.93 3.18
C HIS A 258 -23.08 -12.54 1.84
N ASP A 259 -23.44 -11.89 0.73
CA ASP A 259 -23.04 -12.26 -0.63
C ASP A 259 -21.58 -11.86 -0.90
N LEU A 260 -20.74 -12.84 -1.23
CA LEU A 260 -19.33 -12.62 -1.54
C LEU A 260 -19.10 -11.66 -2.71
N PHE A 261 -20.02 -11.57 -3.69
CA PHE A 261 -19.87 -10.64 -4.80
C PHE A 261 -20.12 -9.18 -4.42
N ASP A 262 -20.86 -8.91 -3.33
CA ASP A 262 -21.06 -7.56 -2.80
C ASP A 262 -19.92 -7.16 -1.84
N LEU A 263 -18.69 -7.07 -2.37
CA LEU A 263 -17.51 -6.64 -1.60
C LEU A 263 -17.69 -5.23 -0.99
N ALA A 264 -18.46 -4.36 -1.64
CA ALA A 264 -18.76 -3.03 -1.10
C ALA A 264 -19.70 -3.12 0.13
N GLY A 265 -20.75 -3.93 0.07
CA GLY A 265 -21.63 -4.22 1.20
C GLY A 265 -20.94 -5.00 2.32
N LEU A 266 -19.98 -5.86 2.01
CA LEU A 266 -19.14 -6.57 2.98
C LEU A 266 -18.38 -5.55 3.85
N HIS A 267 -17.68 -4.61 3.21
CA HIS A 267 -17.02 -3.51 3.91
C HIS A 267 -18.01 -2.57 4.60
N ALA A 268 -19.17 -2.28 4.00
CA ALA A 268 -20.20 -1.45 4.63
C ALA A 268 -20.79 -2.07 5.92
N ARG A 269 -20.88 -3.40 6.01
CA ARG A 269 -21.23 -4.13 7.24
C ARG A 269 -20.12 -4.00 8.29
N MET A 270 -18.88 -4.32 7.92
CA MET A 270 -17.72 -4.19 8.82
C MET A 270 -17.52 -2.75 9.34
N ASN A 271 -17.83 -1.74 8.53
CA ASN A 271 -17.76 -0.32 8.89
C ASN A 271 -18.94 0.18 9.74
N ARG A 272 -20.02 -0.62 9.86
CA ARG A 272 -21.15 -0.33 10.75
C ARG A 272 -20.84 -0.78 12.18
N GLU A 273 -20.21 -1.94 12.33
CA GLU A 273 -19.81 -2.48 13.63
C GLU A 273 -18.60 -1.73 14.21
N LEU A 274 -17.57 -1.50 13.38
CA LEU A 274 -16.37 -0.77 13.78
C LEU A 274 -16.29 0.56 13.03
N ALA A 275 -16.56 1.64 13.77
CA ALA A 275 -16.62 3.00 13.27
C ALA A 275 -15.34 3.42 12.52
N VAL A 276 -15.54 4.11 11.39
CA VAL A 276 -14.47 4.65 10.54
C VAL A 276 -14.03 6.04 11.02
N GLY A 277 -12.76 6.37 10.81
CA GLY A 277 -12.17 7.67 11.17
C GLY A 277 -11.32 8.24 10.03
N LEU A 278 -10.09 8.65 10.35
CA LEU A 278 -9.07 8.94 9.33
C LEU A 278 -8.55 7.65 8.66
N ASP A 279 -8.69 6.51 9.35
CA ASP A 279 -8.47 5.17 8.82
C ASP A 279 -9.79 4.39 8.71
N PRO A 280 -9.81 3.22 8.05
CA PRO A 280 -11.01 2.37 7.90
C PRO A 280 -11.57 1.75 9.19
N GLY A 281 -11.05 2.07 10.38
CA GLY A 281 -11.47 1.49 11.66
C GLY A 281 -11.02 0.04 11.79
N GLN A 282 -9.84 -0.18 12.37
CA GLN A 282 -9.15 -1.49 12.41
C GLN A 282 -8.97 -2.16 11.03
N PRO A 283 -8.25 -1.50 10.11
CA PRO A 283 -8.00 -2.03 8.78
C PRO A 283 -7.27 -3.38 8.77
N ILE A 284 -6.34 -3.63 9.70
CA ILE A 284 -5.55 -4.87 9.66
C ILE A 284 -6.42 -6.07 10.06
N ALA A 285 -7.41 -5.89 10.95
CA ALA A 285 -8.45 -6.89 11.20
C ALA A 285 -9.35 -7.10 9.98
N LYS A 286 -9.91 -6.01 9.40
CA LYS A 286 -10.81 -6.07 8.23
C LYS A 286 -10.14 -6.70 6.99
N CYS A 287 -8.83 -6.52 6.84
CA CYS A 287 -8.02 -7.15 5.79
C CYS A 287 -8.16 -8.69 5.78
N ALA A 288 -8.27 -9.35 6.93
CA ALA A 288 -8.40 -10.81 6.94
C ALA A 288 -9.74 -11.30 6.37
N ILE A 289 -10.82 -10.56 6.61
CA ILE A 289 -12.14 -10.86 6.02
C ILE A 289 -12.13 -10.59 4.52
N ASP A 290 -11.58 -9.44 4.09
CA ASP A 290 -11.46 -9.06 2.69
C ASP A 290 -10.63 -10.06 1.88
N LEU A 291 -9.45 -10.46 2.37
CA LEU A 291 -8.58 -11.40 1.67
C LEU A 291 -9.20 -12.80 1.56
N ALA A 292 -9.86 -13.27 2.62
CA ALA A 292 -10.56 -14.55 2.58
C ALA A 292 -11.71 -14.55 1.56
N ALA A 293 -12.45 -13.44 1.44
CA ALA A 293 -13.48 -13.27 0.42
C ALA A 293 -12.88 -13.28 -1.01
N HIS A 294 -11.81 -12.52 -1.25
CA HIS A 294 -11.15 -12.49 -2.57
C HIS A 294 -10.56 -13.85 -2.97
N ASP A 295 -9.96 -14.59 -2.03
CA ASP A 295 -9.46 -15.93 -2.25
C ASP A 295 -10.59 -16.92 -2.59
N LEU A 296 -11.70 -16.85 -1.85
CA LEU A 296 -12.88 -17.69 -2.06
C LEU A 296 -13.55 -17.41 -3.42
N ILE A 297 -13.76 -16.15 -3.77
CA ILE A 297 -14.32 -15.73 -5.07
C ILE A 297 -13.44 -16.26 -6.22
N GLY A 298 -12.12 -16.04 -6.16
CA GLY A 298 -11.22 -16.51 -7.22
C GLY A 298 -11.22 -18.04 -7.34
N LYS A 299 -11.25 -18.77 -6.23
CA LYS A 299 -11.38 -20.24 -6.22
C LYS A 299 -12.69 -20.72 -6.84
N ARG A 300 -13.82 -20.13 -6.43
CA ARG A 300 -15.16 -20.46 -6.95
C ARG A 300 -15.32 -20.16 -8.44
N LEU A 301 -14.66 -19.12 -8.94
CA LEU A 301 -14.64 -18.75 -10.35
C LEU A 301 -13.56 -19.48 -11.17
N GLY A 302 -12.64 -20.21 -10.53
CA GLY A 302 -11.50 -20.84 -11.21
C GLY A 302 -10.45 -19.86 -11.75
N ILE A 303 -10.37 -18.63 -11.23
CA ILE A 303 -9.47 -17.56 -11.70
C ILE A 303 -8.55 -17.02 -10.60
N THR A 304 -7.42 -16.44 -10.98
CA THR A 304 -6.52 -15.75 -10.02
C THR A 304 -7.15 -14.46 -9.50
N VAL A 305 -6.76 -14.04 -8.29
CA VAL A 305 -7.13 -12.73 -7.74
C VAL A 305 -6.68 -11.59 -8.65
N GLN A 306 -5.51 -11.66 -9.29
CA GLN A 306 -5.11 -10.69 -10.33
C GLN A 306 -6.14 -10.58 -11.46
N SER A 307 -6.68 -11.70 -11.94
CA SER A 307 -7.70 -11.72 -13.00
C SER A 307 -9.02 -11.11 -12.51
N TRP A 308 -9.42 -11.42 -11.28
CA TRP A 308 -10.59 -10.83 -10.60
C TRP A 308 -10.47 -9.31 -10.38
N LEU A 309 -9.27 -8.80 -10.09
CA LEU A 309 -9.00 -7.36 -10.03
C LEU A 309 -9.18 -6.66 -11.40
N GLY A 310 -9.29 -7.41 -12.51
CA GLY A 310 -9.58 -6.88 -13.84
C GLY A 310 -8.41 -6.16 -14.50
N ALA A 311 -7.19 -6.36 -14.00
CA ALA A 311 -5.97 -5.78 -14.57
C ALA A 311 -4.81 -6.78 -14.48
N LYS A 312 -4.11 -6.97 -15.61
CA LYS A 312 -2.93 -7.83 -15.72
C LYS A 312 -1.85 -7.12 -16.53
N ARG A 313 -1.04 -6.30 -15.86
CA ARG A 313 0.03 -5.50 -16.47
C ARG A 313 1.41 -6.15 -16.38
N ALA A 314 1.62 -7.00 -15.38
CA ALA A 314 2.81 -7.81 -15.19
C ALA A 314 2.45 -9.18 -14.57
N ASP A 315 3.35 -10.15 -14.66
CA ASP A 315 3.25 -11.47 -14.01
C ASP A 315 4.15 -11.58 -12.76
N SER A 316 4.83 -10.50 -12.38
CA SER A 316 5.80 -10.49 -11.28
C SER A 316 6.04 -9.09 -10.71
N VAL A 317 6.65 -9.06 -9.52
CA VAL A 317 7.04 -7.87 -8.76
C VAL A 317 8.50 -8.02 -8.31
N PRO A 318 9.42 -7.12 -8.67
CA PRO A 318 10.77 -7.13 -8.12
C PRO A 318 10.74 -6.78 -6.62
N LEU A 319 11.59 -7.41 -5.82
CA LEU A 319 11.66 -7.20 -4.38
C LEU A 319 12.83 -6.26 -4.01
N ALA A 320 12.63 -5.47 -2.96
CA ALA A 320 13.66 -4.66 -2.33
C ALA A 320 14.22 -5.32 -1.07
N ARG A 321 15.52 -5.16 -0.84
CA ARG A 321 16.14 -5.50 0.44
C ARG A 321 15.88 -4.36 1.43
N LEU A 322 15.50 -4.70 2.66
CA LEU A 322 15.53 -3.72 3.73
C LEU A 322 16.95 -3.60 4.29
N VAL A 323 17.46 -2.37 4.37
CA VAL A 323 18.72 -2.00 5.01
C VAL A 323 18.41 -1.22 6.29
N SER A 324 18.67 -1.84 7.43
CA SER A 324 18.61 -1.23 8.76
C SER A 324 19.99 -1.40 9.38
N ALA A 325 20.84 -0.38 9.24
CA ALA A 325 22.23 -0.39 9.69
C ALA A 325 22.46 0.71 10.73
N ALA A 326 23.36 0.45 11.70
CA ALA A 326 23.76 1.47 12.67
C ALA A 326 24.76 2.50 12.09
N ASP A 327 25.56 2.09 11.11
CA ASP A 327 26.67 2.83 10.52
C ASP A 327 26.87 2.51 9.02
N PRO A 328 27.72 3.26 8.30
CA PRO A 328 27.97 3.05 6.87
C PRO A 328 28.63 1.70 6.54
N GLU A 329 29.48 1.14 7.39
CA GLU A 329 30.21 -0.10 7.11
C GLU A 329 29.26 -1.31 7.15
N GLU A 330 28.39 -1.35 8.15
CA GLU A 330 27.28 -2.30 8.20
C GLU A 330 26.34 -2.15 6.99
N ALA A 331 26.04 -0.91 6.58
CA ALA A 331 25.20 -0.65 5.43
C ALA A 331 25.79 -1.21 4.12
N VAL A 332 27.10 -1.06 3.90
CA VAL A 332 27.81 -1.70 2.77
C VAL A 332 27.73 -3.22 2.88
N ARG A 333 28.02 -3.79 4.05
CA ARG A 333 28.00 -5.26 4.28
C ARG A 333 26.63 -5.88 3.96
N ILE A 334 25.54 -5.27 4.44
CA ILE A 334 24.17 -5.71 4.14
C ILE A 334 23.87 -5.58 2.65
N THR A 335 24.27 -4.46 2.03
CA THR A 335 24.01 -4.18 0.61
C THR A 335 24.73 -5.18 -0.30
N GLN A 336 26.01 -5.46 -0.06
CA GLN A 336 26.79 -6.40 -0.87
C GLN A 336 26.28 -7.85 -0.75
N ALA A 337 25.91 -8.29 0.45
CA ALA A 337 25.29 -9.61 0.64
C ALA A 337 23.98 -9.72 -0.16
N ALA A 338 23.12 -8.69 -0.11
CA ALA A 338 21.86 -8.67 -0.83
C ALA A 338 22.02 -8.52 -2.36
N LEU A 339 23.06 -7.83 -2.85
CA LEU A 339 23.39 -7.81 -4.29
C LEU A 339 23.72 -9.22 -4.80
N ALA A 340 24.46 -10.00 -4.02
CA ALA A 340 24.79 -11.40 -4.29
C ALA A 340 23.55 -12.33 -4.20
N GLU A 341 22.61 -12.05 -3.28
CA GLU A 341 21.29 -12.69 -3.24
C GLU A 341 20.40 -12.35 -4.46
N GLY A 342 20.75 -11.32 -5.24
CA GLY A 342 20.05 -10.89 -6.46
C GLY A 342 19.23 -9.59 -6.35
N TYR A 343 19.18 -8.95 -5.18
CA TYR A 343 18.41 -7.71 -4.99
C TYR A 343 18.93 -6.57 -5.88
N ARG A 344 18.01 -5.74 -6.40
CA ARG A 344 18.30 -4.51 -7.17
C ARG A 344 17.52 -3.29 -6.67
N GLY A 345 16.87 -3.42 -5.51
CA GLY A 345 16.24 -2.32 -4.79
C GLY A 345 16.61 -2.37 -3.31
N PHE A 346 16.80 -1.21 -2.69
CA PHE A 346 17.25 -1.06 -1.31
C PHE A 346 16.45 0.03 -0.60
N LYS A 347 15.69 -0.38 0.41
CA LYS A 347 14.97 0.52 1.31
C LYS A 347 15.83 0.75 2.55
N VAL A 348 16.33 1.96 2.72
CA VAL A 348 17.23 2.33 3.82
C VAL A 348 16.41 2.97 4.94
N LYS A 349 16.44 2.39 6.13
CA LYS A 349 15.84 3.00 7.32
C LYS A 349 16.71 4.15 7.81
N VAL A 350 16.09 5.31 8.03
CA VAL A 350 16.73 6.55 8.48
C VAL A 350 15.91 7.21 9.60
N GLY A 351 16.41 8.29 10.20
CA GLY A 351 15.79 8.95 11.35
C GLY A 351 16.18 8.35 12.69
N HIS A 352 16.85 7.19 12.69
CA HIS A 352 17.40 6.51 13.86
C HIS A 352 18.73 7.14 14.28
N HIS A 353 19.66 7.24 13.34
CA HIS A 353 21.04 7.66 13.56
C HIS A 353 21.27 8.97 12.81
N LYS A 354 20.51 10.02 13.15
CA LYS A 354 20.40 11.29 12.38
C LYS A 354 21.71 11.95 11.96
N ALA A 355 22.79 11.75 12.71
CA ALA A 355 24.13 12.24 12.35
C ALA A 355 24.81 11.44 11.22
N LEU A 356 24.46 10.15 11.08
CA LEU A 356 25.03 9.19 10.13
C LEU A 356 24.08 8.83 8.97
N ASP A 357 22.77 9.06 9.08
CA ASP A 357 21.76 8.67 8.07
C ASP A 357 22.17 9.04 6.62
N ALA A 358 22.72 10.24 6.42
CA ALA A 358 23.22 10.68 5.11
C ALA A 358 24.41 9.84 4.59
N GLN A 359 25.32 9.44 5.49
CA GLN A 359 26.48 8.59 5.17
C GLN A 359 26.05 7.14 4.93
N ILE A 360 25.10 6.63 5.72
CA ILE A 360 24.48 5.30 5.56
C ILE A 360 23.83 5.19 4.18
N VAL A 361 22.98 6.15 3.82
CA VAL A 361 22.31 6.20 2.51
C VAL A 361 23.32 6.35 1.37
N GLN A 362 24.34 7.20 1.52
CA GLN A 362 25.42 7.33 0.55
C GLN A 362 26.18 6.01 0.35
N ALA A 363 26.49 5.30 1.42
CA ALA A 363 27.21 4.03 1.38
C ALA A 363 26.40 2.92 0.68
N VAL A 364 25.08 2.84 0.90
CA VAL A 364 24.19 1.94 0.15
C VAL A 364 24.19 2.29 -1.35
N ALA A 365 24.04 3.57 -1.69
CA ALA A 365 24.02 4.01 -3.10
C ALA A 365 25.36 3.78 -3.82
N GLN A 366 26.48 3.93 -3.13
CA GLN A 366 27.83 3.63 -3.65
C GLN A 366 28.10 2.13 -3.73
N ALA A 367 27.60 1.33 -2.79
CA ALA A 367 27.73 -0.12 -2.80
C ALA A 367 26.88 -0.79 -3.89
N ALA A 368 25.73 -0.20 -4.27
CA ALA A 368 24.83 -0.68 -5.32
C ALA A 368 24.58 0.35 -6.45
N PRO A 369 25.60 0.71 -7.27
CA PRO A 369 25.41 1.67 -8.36
C PRO A 369 24.33 1.21 -9.35
N GLY A 370 23.39 2.11 -9.66
CA GLY A 370 22.27 1.83 -10.58
C GLY A 370 21.13 0.99 -9.99
N ALA A 371 21.20 0.59 -8.71
CA ALA A 371 20.06 0.02 -8.00
C ALA A 371 19.05 1.11 -7.59
N PHE A 372 17.79 0.72 -7.38
CA PHE A 372 16.77 1.62 -6.86
C PHE A 372 16.95 1.80 -5.34
N VAL A 373 17.39 2.99 -4.89
CA VAL A 373 17.61 3.29 -3.47
C VAL A 373 16.62 4.35 -3.00
N TRP A 374 15.94 4.07 -1.88
CA TRP A 374 15.09 5.05 -1.20
C TRP A 374 15.25 5.03 0.31
N ALA A 375 15.04 6.19 0.93
CA ALA A 375 15.13 6.35 2.38
C ALA A 375 13.72 6.35 2.99
N ASP A 376 13.53 5.68 4.13
CA ASP A 376 12.28 5.69 4.91
C ASP A 376 12.57 6.10 6.35
N ALA A 377 11.98 7.21 6.78
CA ALA A 377 12.20 7.77 8.11
C ALA A 377 11.21 7.29 9.17
N ASN A 378 10.10 6.63 8.77
CA ASN A 378 8.91 6.39 9.61
C ASN A 378 8.62 7.54 10.60
N GLN A 379 8.44 8.74 10.05
CA GLN A 379 8.11 9.97 10.79
C GLN A 379 9.23 10.54 11.68
N GLY A 380 10.47 10.05 11.56
CA GLY A 380 11.57 10.36 12.47
C GLY A 380 12.09 11.81 12.47
N TYR A 381 11.79 12.61 11.45
CA TYR A 381 12.33 13.98 11.32
C TYR A 381 11.32 15.08 11.62
N THR A 382 11.82 16.17 12.19
CA THR A 382 11.20 17.49 12.08
C THR A 382 11.30 18.00 10.64
N LEU A 383 10.48 18.98 10.25
CA LEU A 383 10.54 19.60 8.92
C LEU A 383 11.94 20.11 8.55
N GLU A 384 12.65 20.73 9.50
CA GLU A 384 13.98 21.30 9.25
C GLU A 384 15.04 20.22 9.00
N GLU A 385 15.01 19.13 9.77
CA GLU A 385 15.85 17.95 9.54
C GLU A 385 15.51 17.26 8.22
N ALA A 386 14.21 17.10 7.90
CA ALA A 386 13.77 16.50 6.64
C ALA A 386 14.25 17.29 5.42
N ILE A 387 14.20 18.64 5.46
CA ILE A 387 14.75 19.49 4.38
C ILE A 387 16.27 19.33 4.26
N ARG A 388 17.01 19.22 5.38
CA ARG A 388 18.46 18.93 5.35
C ARG A 388 18.76 17.56 4.73
N MET A 389 18.05 16.53 5.14
CA MET A 389 18.26 15.15 4.70
C MET A 389 17.86 14.95 3.24
N ALA A 390 16.74 15.53 2.80
CA ALA A 390 16.32 15.48 1.40
C ALA A 390 17.42 16.02 0.46
N ARG A 391 18.03 17.17 0.79
CA ARG A 391 19.17 17.73 0.04
C ARG A 391 20.41 16.82 0.06
N ALA A 392 20.61 16.04 1.11
CA ALA A 392 21.73 15.10 1.21
C ALA A 392 21.47 13.84 0.35
N PHE A 393 20.27 13.28 0.43
CA PHE A 393 19.84 12.10 -0.33
C PHE A 393 19.79 12.39 -1.84
N GLU A 394 19.37 13.59 -2.25
CA GLU A 394 19.42 14.08 -3.64
C GLU A 394 20.84 13.95 -4.24
N ARG A 395 21.87 14.34 -3.48
CA ARG A 395 23.28 14.19 -3.91
C ARG A 395 23.76 12.74 -3.95
N CYS A 396 23.04 11.81 -3.33
CA CYS A 396 23.34 10.38 -3.35
C CYS A 396 22.63 9.63 -4.49
N GLY A 397 21.84 10.33 -5.32
CA GLY A 397 21.05 9.68 -6.39
C GLY A 397 19.83 8.92 -5.88
N VAL A 398 19.43 9.13 -4.62
CA VAL A 398 18.19 8.57 -4.06
C VAL A 398 17.00 9.08 -4.86
N THR A 399 16.09 8.18 -5.24
CA THR A 399 14.93 8.56 -6.05
C THR A 399 13.79 9.11 -5.20
N LEU A 400 13.72 8.73 -3.92
CA LEU A 400 12.51 8.86 -3.12
C LEU A 400 12.78 8.93 -1.60
N PHE A 401 11.92 9.66 -0.89
CA PHE A 401 11.96 9.79 0.56
C PHE A 401 10.57 9.46 1.16
N GLU A 402 10.47 8.33 1.87
CA GLU A 402 9.24 7.77 2.44
C GLU A 402 9.00 8.29 3.88
N GLN A 403 7.76 8.74 4.13
CA GLN A 403 7.24 9.37 5.34
C GLN A 403 8.29 10.13 6.20
N PRO A 404 8.85 11.25 5.71
CA PRO A 404 9.95 11.95 6.41
C PRO A 404 9.55 12.52 7.77
N VAL A 405 8.33 13.06 7.85
CA VAL A 405 7.79 13.83 8.98
C VAL A 405 6.52 13.16 9.55
N PRO A 406 6.10 13.49 10.80
CA PRO A 406 4.86 12.98 11.39
C PRO A 406 3.65 13.04 10.48
N MET A 407 2.87 11.95 10.45
CA MET A 407 1.69 11.80 9.58
C MET A 407 0.61 12.87 9.83
N SER A 408 0.59 13.45 11.03
CA SER A 408 -0.30 14.53 11.43
C SER A 408 0.13 15.91 10.93
N ASP A 409 1.41 16.11 10.59
CA ASP A 409 1.94 17.40 10.16
C ASP A 409 1.83 17.59 8.63
N VAL A 410 0.59 17.72 8.17
CA VAL A 410 0.25 17.98 6.76
C VAL A 410 0.89 19.28 6.24
N TYR A 411 1.16 20.23 7.13
CA TYR A 411 1.85 21.48 6.79
C TYR A 411 3.32 21.23 6.49
N ALA A 412 4.02 20.44 7.32
CA ALA A 412 5.39 20.00 7.04
C ALA A 412 5.47 19.16 5.76
N MET A 413 4.52 18.24 5.53
CA MET A 413 4.49 17.45 4.28
C MET A 413 4.40 18.37 3.05
N LYS A 414 3.46 19.33 3.01
CA LYS A 414 3.37 20.33 1.92
C LYS A 414 4.62 21.20 1.79
N LYS A 415 5.20 21.65 2.91
CA LYS A 415 6.41 22.48 2.88
C LYS A 415 7.64 21.71 2.39
N LEU A 416 7.78 20.43 2.75
CA LEU A 416 8.88 19.60 2.31
C LEU A 416 8.84 19.39 0.79
N LEU A 417 7.67 19.06 0.24
CA LEU A 417 7.41 18.98 -1.21
C LEU A 417 7.83 20.26 -1.96
N SER A 418 7.63 21.43 -1.33
CA SER A 418 8.03 22.72 -1.93
C SER A 418 9.52 23.03 -1.80
N ALA A 419 10.31 22.19 -1.12
CA ALA A 419 11.69 22.45 -0.69
C ALA A 419 12.74 21.44 -1.22
N THR A 420 12.32 20.40 -1.94
CA THR A 420 13.19 19.40 -2.59
C THR A 420 12.57 18.90 -3.90
N PRO A 421 13.37 18.50 -4.91
CA PRO A 421 12.89 17.81 -6.09
C PRO A 421 12.75 16.28 -5.90
N LEU A 422 13.10 15.75 -4.73
CA LEU A 422 12.87 14.33 -4.41
C LEU A 422 11.37 14.05 -4.26
N THR A 423 10.89 12.97 -4.88
CA THR A 423 9.54 12.49 -4.66
C THR A 423 9.34 12.13 -3.19
N ILE A 424 8.38 12.77 -2.54
CA ILE A 424 7.97 12.41 -1.18
C ILE A 424 6.79 11.45 -1.24
N ALA A 425 7.00 10.22 -0.79
CA ALA A 425 5.92 9.25 -0.66
C ALA A 425 5.46 9.10 0.78
N LEU A 426 4.18 8.88 0.95
CA LEU A 426 3.54 8.77 2.25
C LEU A 426 3.18 7.31 2.56
N ASP A 427 3.56 6.85 3.74
CA ASP A 427 3.20 5.54 4.28
C ASP A 427 2.17 5.69 5.39
N GLU A 428 2.58 6.11 6.58
CA GLU A 428 1.67 6.28 7.73
C GLU A 428 0.59 7.35 7.49
N ALA A 429 0.82 8.36 6.65
CA ALA A 429 -0.25 9.29 6.27
C ALA A 429 -1.22 8.73 5.21
N ALA A 430 -0.90 7.60 4.57
CA ALA A 430 -1.73 6.96 3.54
C ALA A 430 -2.65 5.85 4.10
N MET A 431 -3.31 6.11 5.22
CA MET A 431 -4.11 5.10 5.96
C MET A 431 -5.49 4.79 5.34
N GLY A 432 -6.08 5.70 4.57
CA GLY A 432 -7.41 5.50 3.99
C GLY A 432 -7.78 6.56 2.95
N LEU A 433 -8.72 6.22 2.06
CA LEU A 433 -9.16 7.08 0.96
C LEU A 433 -9.58 8.50 1.41
N PRO A 434 -10.36 8.70 2.49
CA PRO A 434 -10.77 10.06 2.90
C PRO A 434 -9.57 10.96 3.23
N PHE A 435 -8.56 10.43 3.92
CA PHE A 435 -7.38 11.20 4.29
C PHE A 435 -6.44 11.44 3.10
N VAL A 436 -6.27 10.44 2.22
CA VAL A 436 -5.50 10.64 0.96
C VAL A 436 -6.16 11.67 0.04
N ILE A 437 -7.49 11.70 -0.05
CA ILE A 437 -8.23 12.74 -0.80
C ILE A 437 -8.01 14.15 -0.19
N ASP A 438 -7.96 14.27 1.14
CA ASP A 438 -7.62 15.54 1.80
C ASP A 438 -6.16 15.96 1.55
N LEU A 439 -5.21 15.02 1.58
CA LEU A 439 -3.80 15.27 1.24
C LEU A 439 -3.63 15.73 -0.21
N ILE A 440 -4.34 15.11 -1.17
CA ILE A 440 -4.38 15.53 -2.58
C ILE A 440 -4.92 16.96 -2.69
N ARG A 441 -6.07 17.26 -2.06
CA ARG A 441 -6.68 18.61 -2.06
C ARG A 441 -5.77 19.68 -1.47
N ARG A 442 -4.88 19.31 -0.55
CA ARG A 442 -3.90 20.20 0.08
C ARG A 442 -2.59 20.30 -0.67
N GLU A 443 -2.39 19.55 -1.76
CA GLU A 443 -1.11 19.42 -2.46
C GLU A 443 0.01 18.96 -1.49
N ALA A 444 -0.31 18.00 -0.61
CA ALA A 444 0.55 17.52 0.46
C ALA A 444 1.07 16.08 0.23
N VAL A 445 0.95 15.56 -0.99
CA VAL A 445 1.38 14.20 -1.38
C VAL A 445 1.81 14.16 -2.85
N GLU A 446 2.88 13.40 -3.15
CA GLU A 446 3.32 13.08 -4.53
C GLU A 446 3.37 11.57 -4.79
N GLY A 447 3.57 10.74 -3.77
CA GLY A 447 3.52 9.29 -3.89
C GLY A 447 2.85 8.61 -2.70
N LEU A 448 2.39 7.37 -2.91
CA LEU A 448 1.81 6.53 -1.87
C LEU A 448 2.55 5.20 -1.76
N ALA A 449 2.95 4.83 -0.54
CA ALA A 449 3.31 3.45 -0.22
C ALA A 449 2.01 2.66 -0.01
N ILE A 450 1.68 1.80 -0.97
CA ILE A 450 0.49 0.92 -0.90
C ILE A 450 0.85 -0.30 -0.08
N LYS A 451 0.02 -0.61 0.92
CA LYS A 451 0.08 -1.81 1.75
C LYS A 451 -1.32 -2.36 1.87
N VAL A 452 -1.54 -3.62 1.51
CA VAL A 452 -2.88 -4.24 1.50
C VAL A 452 -3.47 -4.29 2.92
N SER A 453 -2.66 -4.70 3.89
CA SER A 453 -3.00 -4.73 5.32
C SER A 453 -3.41 -3.37 5.90
N LYS A 454 -2.67 -2.31 5.57
CA LYS A 454 -2.88 -0.94 6.09
C LYS A 454 -4.27 -0.35 5.81
N VAL A 455 -4.87 -0.70 4.66
CA VAL A 455 -6.08 -0.04 4.15
C VAL A 455 -7.34 -0.90 4.22
N GLY A 456 -7.26 -2.11 4.81
CA GLY A 456 -8.43 -2.98 4.95
C GLY A 456 -8.55 -4.09 3.91
N GLY A 457 -7.50 -4.37 3.14
CA GLY A 457 -7.50 -5.44 2.12
C GLY A 457 -7.54 -4.92 0.68
N LEU A 458 -7.76 -5.83 -0.26
CA LEU A 458 -7.70 -5.61 -1.70
C LEU A 458 -8.76 -4.65 -2.21
N HIS A 459 -9.98 -4.65 -1.64
CA HIS A 459 -11.05 -3.75 -2.07
C HIS A 459 -10.62 -2.28 -2.01
N TYR A 460 -10.11 -1.84 -0.86
CA TYR A 460 -9.63 -0.46 -0.66
C TYR A 460 -8.23 -0.24 -1.24
N ALA A 461 -7.35 -1.24 -1.25
CA ALA A 461 -6.01 -1.09 -1.84
C ALA A 461 -6.09 -0.87 -3.36
N ARG A 462 -7.01 -1.56 -4.06
CA ARG A 462 -7.34 -1.31 -5.46
C ARG A 462 -7.80 0.14 -5.68
N GLN A 463 -8.81 0.58 -4.92
CA GLN A 463 -9.34 1.95 -5.02
C GLN A 463 -8.28 3.01 -4.72
N MET A 464 -7.33 2.73 -3.82
CA MET A 464 -6.20 3.61 -3.53
C MET A 464 -5.24 3.72 -4.72
N CYS A 465 -4.91 2.60 -5.37
CA CYS A 465 -4.13 2.59 -6.60
C CYS A 465 -4.83 3.35 -7.74
N ASP A 466 -6.14 3.13 -7.92
CA ASP A 466 -6.96 3.82 -8.94
C ASP A 466 -6.97 5.33 -8.69
N LEU A 467 -7.23 5.77 -7.44
CA LEU A 467 -7.19 7.18 -7.04
C LEU A 467 -5.83 7.80 -7.32
N ALA A 468 -4.75 7.13 -6.90
CA ALA A 468 -3.39 7.63 -7.05
C ALA A 468 -3.01 7.87 -8.51
N LEU A 469 -3.23 6.87 -9.38
CA LEU A 469 -2.90 6.99 -10.80
C LEU A 469 -3.73 8.08 -11.50
N ASN A 470 -5.03 8.19 -11.19
CA ASN A 470 -5.88 9.24 -11.75
C ASN A 470 -5.57 10.64 -11.20
N ALA A 471 -4.96 10.74 -10.01
CA ALA A 471 -4.44 11.98 -9.43
C ALA A 471 -2.99 12.30 -9.85
N GLY A 472 -2.34 11.44 -10.65
CA GLY A 472 -0.95 11.62 -11.08
C GLY A 472 0.10 11.34 -10.01
N LEU A 473 -0.25 10.62 -8.94
CA LEU A 473 0.66 10.25 -7.86
C LEU A 473 1.49 9.00 -8.21
N ALA A 474 2.71 8.94 -7.70
CA ALA A 474 3.56 7.74 -7.76
C ALA A 474 3.03 6.63 -6.83
N LEU A 475 3.24 5.38 -7.22
CA LEU A 475 2.91 4.20 -6.42
C LEU A 475 4.16 3.41 -6.06
N ILE A 476 4.25 2.98 -4.80
CA ILE A 476 5.30 2.09 -4.29
C ILE A 476 4.62 0.90 -3.61
N GLY A 477 5.06 -0.31 -3.93
CA GLY A 477 4.65 -1.51 -3.19
C GLY A 477 5.40 -1.63 -1.87
N SER A 478 4.69 -1.81 -0.75
CA SER A 478 5.28 -2.04 0.57
C SER A 478 4.36 -2.95 1.42
N ASN A 479 4.80 -3.34 2.62
CA ASN A 479 4.01 -4.18 3.53
C ASN A 479 4.28 -3.88 5.03
N LEU A 480 3.70 -4.66 5.94
CA LEU A 480 3.93 -4.57 7.39
C LEU A 480 4.74 -5.77 7.94
N MET A 481 5.77 -6.17 7.20
CA MET A 481 6.38 -7.51 7.33
C MET A 481 5.28 -8.57 7.28
N ASP A 482 4.52 -8.52 6.20
CA ASP A 482 3.33 -9.35 5.99
C ASP A 482 3.73 -10.81 5.75
N ALA A 483 2.89 -11.72 6.26
CA ALA A 483 3.09 -13.15 6.15
C ALA A 483 2.40 -13.67 4.87
N PRO A 484 2.49 -14.98 4.52
CA PRO A 484 2.37 -15.39 3.12
C PRO A 484 1.05 -15.07 2.40
N ILE A 485 -0.09 -15.09 3.08
CA ILE A 485 -1.39 -14.72 2.48
C ILE A 485 -1.41 -13.25 2.06
N THR A 486 -1.04 -12.34 2.96
CA THR A 486 -1.06 -10.90 2.66
C THR A 486 0.08 -10.51 1.70
N PHE A 487 1.21 -11.24 1.76
CA PHE A 487 2.26 -11.16 0.73
C PHE A 487 1.72 -11.51 -0.65
N ALA A 488 1.07 -12.67 -0.81
CA ALA A 488 0.52 -13.12 -2.09
C ALA A 488 -0.52 -12.12 -2.63
N ALA A 489 -1.43 -11.64 -1.78
CA ALA A 489 -2.39 -10.59 -2.13
C ALA A 489 -1.71 -9.31 -2.65
N SER A 490 -0.62 -8.88 -1.99
CA SER A 490 0.17 -7.72 -2.41
C SER A 490 0.84 -7.95 -3.78
N VAL A 491 1.35 -9.15 -4.05
CA VAL A 491 1.93 -9.51 -5.36
C VAL A 491 0.87 -9.48 -6.47
N HIS A 492 -0.32 -10.06 -6.24
CA HIS A 492 -1.45 -9.97 -7.20
C HIS A 492 -1.78 -8.51 -7.51
N LEU A 493 -1.91 -7.66 -6.49
CA LEU A 493 -2.25 -6.24 -6.66
C LEU A 493 -1.14 -5.45 -7.39
N PHE A 494 0.11 -5.54 -6.94
CA PHE A 494 1.20 -4.73 -7.49
C PHE A 494 1.50 -5.12 -8.95
N ALA A 495 1.40 -6.41 -9.30
CA ALA A 495 1.51 -6.88 -10.67
C ALA A 495 0.29 -6.51 -11.54
N ALA A 496 -0.93 -6.50 -10.97
CA ALA A 496 -2.12 -6.00 -11.66
C ALA A 496 -1.95 -4.52 -12.09
N TYR A 497 -1.41 -3.68 -11.21
CA TYR A 497 -1.15 -2.27 -11.47
C TYR A 497 0.13 -1.99 -12.26
N GLY A 498 1.01 -2.98 -12.42
CA GLY A 498 2.26 -2.85 -13.18
C GLY A 498 3.34 -2.06 -12.42
N MET A 499 3.43 -2.24 -11.10
CA MET A 499 4.47 -1.62 -10.28
C MET A 499 5.84 -2.25 -10.61
N THR A 500 6.65 -1.54 -11.40
CA THR A 500 7.97 -2.01 -11.85
C THR A 500 9.11 -1.65 -10.91
N LEU A 501 8.90 -0.72 -9.97
CA LEU A 501 9.88 -0.40 -8.93
C LEU A 501 9.94 -1.54 -7.89
N PRO A 502 11.14 -1.88 -7.37
CA PRO A 502 11.29 -2.88 -6.31
C PRO A 502 10.41 -2.60 -5.09
N ALA A 503 9.57 -3.57 -4.72
CA ALA A 503 8.62 -3.45 -3.61
C ALA A 503 9.22 -3.94 -2.28
N ASP A 504 8.89 -3.24 -1.20
CA ASP A 504 9.24 -3.59 0.18
C ASP A 504 8.29 -4.67 0.73
N LEU A 505 8.35 -5.86 0.13
CA LEU A 505 7.65 -7.06 0.60
C LEU A 505 8.59 -7.91 1.49
N ASN A 506 9.03 -7.34 2.60
CA ASN A 506 10.15 -7.86 3.38
C ASN A 506 9.86 -9.09 4.28
N GLY A 507 8.63 -9.61 4.31
CA GLY A 507 8.22 -10.74 5.19
C GLY A 507 9.17 -11.96 5.14
N PRO A 508 9.49 -12.48 3.94
CA PRO A 508 10.44 -13.59 3.76
C PRO A 508 11.89 -13.31 4.24
N GLN A 509 12.26 -12.05 4.50
CA GLN A 509 13.59 -11.71 5.06
C GLN A 509 13.65 -12.01 6.57
N PHE A 510 12.51 -12.04 7.27
CA PHE A 510 12.45 -12.13 8.74
C PHE A 510 11.72 -13.36 9.29
N ILE A 511 10.74 -13.91 8.56
CA ILE A 511 10.00 -15.12 8.95
C ILE A 511 10.85 -16.37 8.62
N ALA A 512 10.87 -17.35 9.53
CA ALA A 512 11.67 -18.58 9.41
C ALA A 512 10.88 -19.76 8.85
N GLU A 513 9.70 -20.04 9.42
CA GLU A 513 8.73 -21.03 8.95
C GLU A 513 7.36 -20.36 8.82
N ASP A 514 6.52 -20.87 7.92
CA ASP A 514 5.15 -20.41 7.73
C ASP A 514 4.16 -21.57 7.53
N TYR A 515 2.89 -21.23 7.36
CA TYR A 515 1.75 -22.15 7.31
C TYR A 515 1.37 -22.61 5.88
N LEU A 516 2.12 -22.26 4.82
CA LEU A 516 1.82 -22.73 3.48
C LEU A 516 2.30 -24.18 3.26
N ALA A 517 1.61 -24.91 2.39
CA ALA A 517 2.04 -26.24 1.94
C ALA A 517 3.28 -26.14 1.03
N GLU A 518 3.28 -25.15 0.11
CA GLU A 518 4.36 -24.83 -0.81
C GLU A 518 4.90 -23.41 -0.54
N PRO A 519 6.21 -23.16 -0.74
CA PRO A 519 6.79 -21.83 -0.52
C PRO A 519 6.28 -20.81 -1.55
N LEU A 520 6.29 -19.54 -1.16
CA LEU A 520 5.98 -18.42 -2.06
C LEU A 520 6.88 -18.47 -3.33
N PRO A 521 6.33 -18.22 -4.53
CA PRO A 521 7.05 -18.34 -5.80
C PRO A 521 8.00 -17.15 -6.03
N ILE A 522 9.08 -17.10 -5.27
CA ILE A 522 10.13 -16.08 -5.33
C ILE A 522 11.39 -16.68 -5.96
N ARG A 523 11.91 -16.06 -7.03
CA ARG A 523 13.17 -16.48 -7.69
C ARG A 523 13.99 -15.25 -8.05
N GLY A 524 15.28 -15.25 -7.71
CA GLY A 524 16.18 -14.11 -8.00
C GLY A 524 15.70 -12.77 -7.43
N GLN A 525 15.08 -12.79 -6.24
CA GLN A 525 14.44 -11.62 -5.61
C GLN A 525 13.34 -10.96 -6.45
N VAL A 526 12.66 -11.77 -7.27
CA VAL A 526 11.42 -11.41 -7.97
C VAL A 526 10.32 -12.34 -7.48
N ALA A 527 9.22 -11.78 -6.97
CA ALA A 527 8.03 -12.53 -6.62
C ALA A 527 7.11 -12.66 -7.84
N TYR A 528 6.73 -13.89 -8.19
CA TYR A 528 5.82 -14.16 -9.31
C TYR A 528 4.38 -14.22 -8.82
N VAL A 529 3.43 -13.80 -9.65
CA VAL A 529 2.00 -13.93 -9.34
C VAL A 529 1.64 -15.43 -9.29
N PRO A 530 1.07 -15.94 -8.19
CA PRO A 530 0.59 -17.31 -8.13
C PRO A 530 -0.50 -17.57 -9.18
N THR A 531 -0.37 -18.67 -9.93
CA THR A 531 -1.21 -18.95 -11.10
C THR A 531 -2.44 -19.81 -10.81
N ALA A 532 -2.52 -20.43 -9.63
CA ALA A 532 -3.70 -21.18 -9.19
C ALA A 532 -4.86 -20.25 -8.78
N PRO A 533 -6.12 -20.72 -8.79
CA PRO A 533 -7.30 -19.91 -8.44
C PRO A 533 -7.24 -19.27 -7.05
N GLY A 534 -7.94 -18.15 -6.89
CA GLY A 534 -7.90 -17.35 -5.66
C GLY A 534 -6.58 -16.60 -5.51
N LEU A 535 -6.05 -16.56 -4.29
CA LEU A 535 -4.69 -16.06 -4.04
C LEU A 535 -3.61 -17.01 -4.60
N GLY A 536 -3.99 -18.22 -5.01
CA GLY A 536 -3.10 -19.21 -5.62
C GLY A 536 -2.07 -19.81 -4.66
N VAL A 537 -2.31 -19.71 -3.35
CA VAL A 537 -1.51 -20.33 -2.29
C VAL A 537 -2.32 -21.40 -1.56
N VAL A 538 -1.65 -22.45 -1.09
CA VAL A 538 -2.28 -23.56 -0.36
C VAL A 538 -1.86 -23.48 1.10
N VAL A 539 -2.83 -23.36 2.01
CA VAL A 539 -2.62 -23.35 3.46
C VAL A 539 -2.59 -24.79 3.99
N ASP A 540 -1.53 -25.15 4.71
CA ASP A 540 -1.42 -26.42 5.42
C ASP A 540 -2.03 -26.29 6.82
N GLU A 541 -3.25 -26.82 6.99
CA GLU A 541 -3.96 -26.76 8.27
C GLU A 541 -3.24 -27.50 9.41
N SER A 542 -2.34 -28.44 9.12
CA SER A 542 -1.51 -29.07 10.16
C SER A 542 -0.47 -28.09 10.71
N LYS A 543 0.15 -27.28 9.83
CA LYS A 543 1.03 -26.17 10.23
C LYS A 543 0.27 -25.06 10.94
N VAL A 544 -0.94 -24.71 10.48
CA VAL A 544 -1.81 -23.76 11.20
C VAL A 544 -2.07 -24.24 12.63
N ARG A 545 -2.42 -25.52 12.84
CA ARG A 545 -2.58 -26.09 14.19
C ARG A 545 -1.28 -26.07 15.00
N ARG A 546 -0.12 -26.39 14.40
CA ARG A 546 1.21 -26.33 15.05
C ARG A 546 1.58 -24.91 15.51
N PHE A 547 1.24 -23.88 14.74
CA PHE A 547 1.58 -22.48 15.05
C PHE A 547 0.48 -21.73 15.81
N THR A 548 -0.73 -22.30 15.94
CA THR A 548 -1.82 -21.71 16.73
C THR A 548 -1.37 -21.49 18.17
N LEU A 549 -1.56 -20.27 18.66
CA LEU A 549 -1.37 -19.92 20.06
C LEU A 549 -2.45 -20.58 20.92
N PRO A 550 -2.12 -21.00 22.16
CA PRO A 550 -3.13 -21.51 23.08
C PRO A 550 -4.22 -20.45 23.33
N PRO A 551 -5.43 -20.86 23.75
CA PRO A 551 -6.42 -19.94 24.28
C PRO A 551 -5.81 -19.08 25.38
N ALA A 552 -6.15 -17.78 25.39
CA ALA A 552 -5.69 -16.80 26.37
C ALA A 552 -6.51 -16.88 27.66
#